data_AF-A0A5E4DDK7-F1
#
_entry.id   AF-A0A5E4DDK7-F1
#
_cell.length_a   1.000
_cell.length_b   1.000
_cell.length_c   1.000
_cell.angle_alpha   90.00
_cell.angle_beta   90.00
_cell.angle_gamma   90.00
#
_symmetry.space_group_name_H-M   'P 1'
#
loop_
_entity.id
_entity.type
_entity.pdbx_description
1 polymer ?
#
loop_
_entity_poly.entity_id
_entity_poly.type
_entity_poly.pdbx_seq_one_letter_code
_entity_poly.pdbx_strand_id
1 'polypeptide(L)' 'ATAQMEEKLRDFARAYEPDSVLPLADGVLSFIHHQIIELARDCLTKSRDGLITTVYFYELQENLEKLLQD' A
#
# COMPACT_ATOMS: atom_id res chain seq x y z
N ALA A 1 -6.19 -13.12 -12.90
CA ALA A 1 -5.04 -12.88 -11.99
C ALA A 1 -5.19 -11.52 -11.30
N THR A 2 -5.37 -10.43 -12.05
CA THR A 2 -5.50 -9.06 -11.52
C THR A 2 -6.59 -8.89 -10.45
N ALA A 3 -7.79 -9.45 -10.67
CA ALA A 3 -8.90 -9.37 -9.70
C ALA A 3 -8.55 -9.94 -8.31
N GLN A 4 -7.75 -11.00 -8.24
CA GLN A 4 -7.36 -11.63 -6.98
C GLN A 4 -6.31 -10.80 -6.22
N MET A 5 -5.47 -10.07 -6.96
CA MET A 5 -4.53 -9.12 -6.39
C MET A 5 -5.25 -7.85 -5.89
N GLU A 6 -6.23 -7.34 -6.64
CA GLU A 6 -7.07 -6.23 -6.20
C GLU A 6 -7.82 -6.55 -4.92
N GLU A 7 -8.37 -7.77 -4.79
CA GLU A 7 -9.06 -8.20 -3.58
C GLU A 7 -8.12 -8.22 -2.38
N LYS A 8 -6.92 -8.80 -2.52
CA LYS A 8 -5.90 -8.78 -1.46
C LYS A 8 -5.46 -7.37 -1.08
N LEU A 9 -5.25 -6.48 -2.05
CA LEU A 9 -4.89 -5.07 -1.79
C LEU A 9 -6.02 -4.32 -1.06
N ARG A 10 -7.26 -4.60 -1.41
CA ARG A 10 -8.44 -4.01 -0.78
C ARG A 10 -8.61 -4.50 0.65
N ASP A 11 -8.46 -5.79 0.89
CA ASP A 11 -8.49 -6.39 2.23
C ASP A 11 -7.34 -5.86 3.09
N PHE A 12 -6.14 -5.74 2.51
CA PHE A 12 -4.99 -5.16 3.18
C PHE A 12 -5.24 -3.69 3.56
N ALA A 13 -5.61 -2.82 2.61
CA ALA A 13 -5.91 -1.42 2.90
C ALA A 13 -7.04 -1.26 3.94
N ARG A 14 -8.00 -2.19 3.99
CA ARG A 14 -9.09 -2.20 4.96
C ARG A 14 -8.67 -2.70 6.35
N ALA A 15 -7.80 -3.71 6.40
CA ALA A 15 -7.29 -4.27 7.65
C ALA A 15 -6.36 -3.29 8.39
N TYR A 16 -5.68 -2.45 7.63
CA TYR A 16 -4.76 -1.43 8.12
C TYR A 16 -5.40 -0.03 8.15
N GLU A 17 -6.73 0.12 8.17
CA GLU A 17 -7.32 1.47 8.30
C GLU A 17 -6.87 2.15 9.60
N PRO A 18 -6.68 3.49 9.59
CA PRO A 18 -6.09 4.25 10.70
C PRO A 18 -6.87 4.17 12.01
N ASP A 19 -8.12 3.70 11.99
CA ASP A 19 -8.95 3.48 13.18
C ASP A 19 -8.49 2.25 13.99
N SER A 20 -7.82 1.29 13.34
CA SER A 20 -7.33 0.05 13.97
C SER A 20 -5.94 0.20 14.60
N VAL A 21 -5.21 1.23 14.19
CA VAL A 21 -3.87 1.52 14.68
C VAL A 21 -4.04 2.44 15.87
N LEU A 22 -3.92 1.88 17.09
CA LEU A 22 -3.66 2.68 18.28
C LEU A 22 -2.66 3.79 17.92
N PRO A 23 -2.77 5.01 18.46
CA PRO A 23 -1.84 6.10 18.19
C PRO A 23 -0.44 5.62 18.59
N LEU A 24 0.26 4.98 17.65
CA LEU A 24 1.62 4.52 17.78
C LEU A 24 2.37 5.82 17.94
N ALA A 25 2.80 6.07 19.17
CA ALA A 25 3.33 7.34 19.66
C ALA A 25 4.67 7.75 19.00
N ASP A 26 5.01 7.11 17.87
CA ASP A 26 6.23 7.30 17.12
C ASP A 26 5.87 7.78 15.72
N GLY A 27 6.12 9.06 15.45
CA GLY A 27 5.70 9.74 14.22
C GLY A 27 6.22 9.10 12.94
N VAL A 28 7.35 8.38 13.00
CA VAL A 28 7.93 7.63 11.88
C VAL A 28 7.10 6.39 11.57
N LEU A 29 6.67 5.64 12.58
CA LEU A 29 5.86 4.44 12.39
C LEU A 29 4.47 4.77 11.84
N SER A 30 3.87 5.87 12.31
CA SER A 30 2.61 6.37 11.74
C SER A 30 2.78 6.81 10.28
N PHE A 31 3.92 7.42 9.92
CA PHE A 31 4.23 7.82 8.55
C PHE A 31 4.40 6.60 7.62
N ILE A 32 5.18 5.59 8.03
CA ILE A 32 5.36 4.35 7.29
C ILE A 32 4.01 3.66 7.08
N HIS A 33 3.19 3.60 8.13
CA HIS A 33 1.87 2.97 8.05
C HIS A 33 0.95 3.69 7.06
N HIS A 34 0.87 5.03 7.11
CA HIS A 34 0.11 5.82 6.14
C HIS A 34 0.62 5.64 4.71
N GLN A 35 1.94 5.64 4.50
CA GLN A 35 2.56 5.45 3.19
C GLN A 35 2.24 4.07 2.60
N ILE A 36 2.25 3.01 3.39
CA ILE A 36 1.88 1.66 2.96
C ILE A 36 0.41 1.61 2.52
N ILE A 37 -0.50 2.24 3.27
CA ILE A 37 -1.93 2.29 2.93
C ILE A 37 -2.15 3.08 1.64
N GLU A 38 -1.49 4.23 1.50
CA GLU A 38 -1.56 5.07 0.31
C GLU A 38 -1.04 4.33 -0.92
N LEU A 39 0.10 3.62 -0.81
CA LEU A 39 0.63 2.77 -1.88
C LEU A 39 -0.33 1.65 -2.26
N ALA A 40 -0.95 0.99 -1.27
CA ALA A 40 -1.93 -0.06 -1.53
C ALA A 40 -3.17 0.48 -2.25
N ARG A 41 -3.64 1.67 -1.87
CA ARG A 41 -4.76 2.37 -2.53
C ARG A 41 -4.44 2.83 -3.93
N ASP A 42 -3.25 3.41 -4.15
CA ASP A 42 -2.80 3.82 -5.48
C ASP A 42 -2.70 2.59 -6.38
N CYS A 43 -2.09 1.49 -5.89
CA CYS A 43 -1.99 0.23 -6.63
C CYS A 43 -3.37 -0.32 -7.00
N LEU A 44 -4.34 -0.32 -6.07
CA LEU A 44 -5.70 -0.74 -6.36
C LEU A 44 -6.37 0.14 -7.43
N THR A 45 -6.15 1.45 -7.37
CA THR A 45 -6.71 2.43 -8.32
C THR A 45 -6.10 2.25 -9.71
N LYS A 46 -4.76 2.17 -9.80
CA LYS A 46 -4.03 1.89 -11.04
C LYS A 46 -4.43 0.55 -11.64
N SER A 47 -4.73 -0.43 -10.80
CA SER A 47 -5.20 -1.75 -11.24
C SER A 47 -6.56 -1.65 -11.93
N ARG A 48 -7.49 -0.91 -11.32
CA ARG A 48 -8.82 -0.64 -11.87
C ARG A 48 -8.80 0.18 -13.16
N ASP A 49 -7.88 1.16 -13.24
CA ASP A 49 -7.66 1.96 -14.44
C ASP A 49 -6.96 1.18 -15.57
N GLY A 50 -6.49 -0.05 -15.30
CA GLY A 50 -5.73 -0.83 -16.27
C GLY A 50 -4.32 -0.28 -16.53
N LEU A 51 -3.82 0.59 -15.65
CA LEU A 51 -2.49 1.20 -15.70
C LEU A 51 -1.42 0.35 -14.98
N ILE A 52 -1.81 -0.79 -14.40
CA ILE A 52 -0.84 -1.72 -13.82
C ILE A 52 -0.06 -2.41 -14.93
N THR A 53 1.21 -2.07 -14.96
CA THR A 53 2.23 -2.67 -15.82
C THR A 53 3.28 -3.34 -14.95
N THR A 54 4.08 -4.23 -15.53
CA THR A 54 5.20 -4.86 -14.81
C THR A 54 6.15 -3.81 -14.24
N VAL A 55 6.36 -2.68 -14.93
CA VAL A 55 7.19 -1.55 -14.46
C VAL A 55 6.62 -0.95 -13.18
N TYR A 56 5.31 -0.72 -13.13
CA TYR A 56 4.65 -0.19 -11.93
C TYR A 56 4.85 -1.10 -10.71
N PHE A 57 4.82 -2.42 -10.89
CA PHE A 57 5.10 -3.35 -9.78
C PHE A 57 6.53 -3.23 -9.27
N TYR A 58 7.51 -3.08 -10.16
CA TYR A 58 8.90 -2.87 -9.75
C TYR A 58 9.04 -1.57 -8.96
N GLU A 59 8.47 -0.47 -9.46
CA GLU A 59 8.48 0.81 -8.74
C GLU A 59 7.77 0.73 -7.39
N LEU A 60 6.64 0.02 -7.31
CA LEU A 60 5.91 -0.20 -6.06
C LEU A 60 6.76 -0.98 -5.05
N GLN A 61 7.44 -2.03 -5.52
CA GLN A 61 8.28 -2.89 -4.70
C GLN A 61 9.50 -2.11 -4.18
N GLU A 62 10.17 -1.32 -5.03
CA GLU A 62 11.26 -0.44 -4.62
C GLU A 62 10.81 0.64 -3.64
N ASN A 63 9.61 1.23 -3.82
CA ASN A 63 9.07 2.19 -2.86
C ASN A 63 8.78 1.56 -1.51
N LEU A 64 8.24 0.33 -1.48
CA LEU A 64 8.03 -0.43 -0.25
C LEU A 64 9.35 -0.77 0.44
N GLU A 65 10.37 -1.18 -0.31
CA GLU A 65 11.69 -1.48 0.26
C GLU A 65 12.38 -0.23 0.81
N LYS A 66 12.31 0.90 0.10
CA LYS A 66 12.82 2.19 0.61
C LYS A 66 12.11 2.60 1.90
N LEU A 67 10.80 2.46 1.94
CA LEU A 67 10.00 2.80 3.12
C LEU A 67 10.28 1.87 4.32
N LEU A 68 10.71 0.63 4.06
CA LEU A 68 11.11 -0.32 5.12
C LEU A 68 12.55 -0.08 5.62
N GLN A 69 13.40 0.53 4.78
CA GLN A 69 14.78 0.87 5.14
C GLN A 69 14.93 2.21 5.86
N ASP A 70 13.95 3.11 5.73
CA ASP A 70 13.80 4.35 6.52
C ASP A 70 13.18 4.07 7.90
#